data_AF-A0A725GNF7-F1
#
_entry.id   AF-A0A725GNF7-F1
#
_cell.length_a   1.000
_cell.length_b   1.000
_cell.length_c   1.000
_cell.angle_alpha   90.00
_cell.angle_beta   90.00
_cell.angle_gamma   90.00
#
_symmetry.space_group_name_H-M   'P 1'
#
loop_
_entity.id
_entity.type
_entity.pdbx_description
1 polymer ?
#
loop_
_entity_poly.entity_id
_entity_poly.type
_entity_poly.pdbx_seq_one_letter_code
_entity_poly.pdbx_strand_id
1 'polypeptide(L)' 'GGSAQTEQGLDAGFIAGNGVLLMNMLSAPSRVSVERGDGSVCHFSVKGIVPNTGKVQEVYCE' A
#
# COMPACT_ATOMS: atom_id res chain seq x y z
N GLY A 1 6.84 4.02 10.42
CA GLY A 1 6.13 4.38 9.18
C GLY A 1 6.90 3.84 7.99
N GLY A 2 6.43 4.13 6.79
CA GLY A 2 7.04 3.66 5.55
C GLY A 2 6.42 4.30 4.32
N SER A 3 7.09 4.25 3.19
CA SER A 3 6.56 4.71 1.90
C SER A 3 6.02 3.53 1.11
N ALA A 4 5.01 3.78 0.29
CA ALA A 4 4.43 2.79 -0.59
C ALA A 4 4.53 3.26 -2.04
N GLN A 5 4.81 2.33 -2.96
CA GLN A 5 4.89 2.59 -4.40
C GLN A 5 4.18 1.50 -5.18
N THR A 6 3.56 1.87 -6.29
CA THR A 6 2.97 0.91 -7.24
C THR A 6 4.04 0.14 -8.00
N GLU A 7 3.65 -0.91 -8.70
CA GLU A 7 4.52 -1.63 -9.65
C GLU A 7 5.06 -0.74 -10.78
N GLN A 8 4.44 0.42 -11.04
CA GLN A 8 4.86 1.41 -12.03
C GLN A 8 5.81 2.48 -11.45
N GLY A 9 6.17 2.37 -10.17
CA GLY A 9 6.99 3.37 -9.47
C GLY A 9 6.25 4.66 -9.11
N LEU A 10 4.92 4.69 -9.25
CA LEU A 10 4.11 5.82 -8.79
C LEU A 10 3.96 5.78 -7.27
N ASP A 11 4.03 6.95 -6.63
CA ASP A 11 3.80 7.10 -5.20
C ASP A 11 2.38 6.63 -4.84
N ALA A 12 2.31 5.68 -3.89
CA ALA A 12 1.07 5.18 -3.34
C ALA A 12 0.71 5.82 -2.00
N GLY A 13 1.63 6.60 -1.42
CA GLY A 13 1.44 7.31 -0.17
C GLY A 13 2.30 6.76 0.97
N PHE A 14 1.94 7.16 2.19
CA PHE A 14 2.70 6.86 3.40
C PHE A 14 1.90 5.98 4.38
N ILE A 15 2.62 5.13 5.11
CA ILE A 15 2.09 4.22 6.11
C ILE A 15 2.22 4.85 7.48
N ALA A 16 1.09 5.13 8.12
CA ALA A 16 1.02 5.66 9.47
C ALA A 16 1.62 4.69 10.50
N GLY A 17 1.94 5.20 11.70
CA GLY A 17 2.60 4.42 12.76
C GLY A 17 1.83 3.16 13.21
N ASN A 18 0.51 3.13 12.97
CA ASN A 18 -0.35 1.98 13.24
C ASN A 18 -0.52 1.03 12.04
N GLY A 19 0.27 1.19 10.97
CA GLY A 19 0.25 0.32 9.80
C GLY A 19 -0.82 0.63 8.75
N VAL A 20 -1.54 1.76 8.88
CA VAL A 20 -2.57 2.14 7.91
C VAL A 20 -1.93 2.88 6.73
N LEU A 21 -2.19 2.38 5.52
CA LEU A 21 -1.87 3.02 4.26
C LEU A 21 -3.14 3.58 3.62
N LEU A 22 -3.10 4.84 3.22
CA LEU A 22 -4.18 5.49 2.47
C LEU A 22 -3.67 5.85 1.08
N MET A 23 -4.24 5.24 0.05
CA MET A 23 -3.84 5.41 -1.34
C MET A 23 -4.90 6.21 -2.09
N ASN A 24 -4.48 7.21 -2.85
CA ASN A 24 -5.36 7.94 -3.77
C ASN A 24 -4.80 7.84 -5.19
N MET A 25 -5.47 7.07 -6.04
CA MET A 25 -4.99 6.74 -7.39
C MET A 25 -6.12 6.79 -8.41
N LEU A 26 -5.76 7.05 -9.68
CA LEU A 26 -6.70 7.05 -10.80
C LEU A 26 -7.15 5.64 -11.21
N SER A 27 -6.31 4.64 -10.96
CA SER A 27 -6.62 3.23 -11.21
C SER A 27 -6.01 2.34 -10.14
N ALA A 28 -6.64 1.21 -9.86
CA ALA A 28 -6.11 0.23 -8.91
C ALA A 28 -4.82 -0.40 -9.46
N PRO A 29 -3.69 -0.34 -8.73
CA PRO A 29 -2.46 -1.03 -9.11
C PRO A 29 -2.64 -2.53 -8.95
N SER A 30 -1.76 -3.33 -9.56
CA SER A 30 -1.74 -4.78 -9.36
C SER A 30 -1.00 -5.19 -8.08
N ARG A 31 0.06 -4.45 -7.74
CA ARG A 31 0.94 -4.74 -6.60
C ARG A 31 1.48 -3.45 -6.00
N VAL A 32 1.58 -3.41 -4.67
CA VAL A 32 2.19 -2.28 -3.95
C VAL A 32 3.45 -2.79 -3.24
N SER A 33 4.51 -2.00 -3.34
CA SER A 33 5.76 -2.19 -2.63
C SER A 33 5.82 -1.23 -1.46
N VAL A 34 6.18 -1.73 -0.29
CA VAL A 34 6.27 -0.97 0.94
C VAL A 34 7.71 -0.97 1.42
N GLU A 35 8.32 0.20 1.50
CA GLU A 35 9.60 0.40 2.14
C GLU A 35 9.37 0.85 3.59
N ARG A 36 9.82 0.05 4.55
CA ARG A 36 9.70 0.34 5.97
C ARG A 36 10.89 1.19 6.44
N GLY A 37 10.74 1.87 7.57
CA GLY A 37 11.78 2.76 8.11
C GLY A 37 13.11 2.08 8.46
N ASP A 38 13.19 0.76 8.46
CA ASP A 38 14.43 -0.03 8.61
C ASP A 38 15.08 -0.40 7.27
N GLY A 39 14.53 0.09 6.14
CA GLY A 39 14.98 -0.22 4.79
C GLY A 39 14.49 -1.57 4.26
N SER A 40 13.72 -2.33 5.05
CA SER A 40 13.11 -3.56 4.55
C SER A 40 11.98 -3.24 3.56
N VAL A 41 11.90 -4.05 2.51
CA VAL A 41 10.87 -3.93 1.49
C VAL A 41 9.97 -5.16 1.54
N CYS A 42 8.67 -4.93 1.62
CA CYS A 42 7.66 -5.99 1.48
C CYS A 42 6.67 -5.64 0.36
N HIS A 43 5.91 -6.62 -0.09
CA HIS A 43 4.99 -6.47 -1.19
C HIS A 43 3.62 -7.04 -0.85
N PHE A 44 2.56 -6.43 -1.37
CA PHE A 44 1.22 -6.99 -1.29
C PHE A 44 0.45 -6.80 -2.60
N SER A 45 -0.44 -7.76 -2.90
CA SER A 45 -1.35 -7.64 -4.03
C SER A 45 -2.57 -6.81 -3.64
N VAL A 46 -3.03 -5.97 -4.57
CA VAL A 46 -4.29 -5.23 -4.43
C VAL A 46 -5.50 -6.06 -4.89
N LYS A 47 -5.26 -7.28 -5.39
CA LYS A 47 -6.33 -8.20 -5.79
C LYS A 47 -7.26 -8.48 -4.61
N GLY A 48 -8.54 -8.15 -4.77
CA GLY A 48 -9.56 -8.36 -3.73
C GLY A 48 -9.74 -7.16 -2.79
N ILE A 49 -8.92 -6.11 -2.89
CA ILE A 49 -9.14 -4.86 -2.17
C ILE A 49 -10.22 -4.06 -2.89
N VAL A 50 -11.29 -3.72 -2.18
CA VAL A 50 -12.39 -2.93 -2.73
C VAL A 50 -12.17 -1.44 -2.39
N PRO A 51 -12.01 -0.54 -3.37
CA PRO A 51 -11.83 0.88 -3.09
C PRO A 51 -13.12 1.52 -2.56
N ASN A 52 -13.00 2.67 -1.87
CA ASN A 52 -14.12 3.52 -1.46
C ASN A 52 -15.18 2.83 -0.56
N THR A 53 -14.81 1.82 0.23
CA THR A 53 -15.71 1.18 1.20
C THR A 53 -15.86 1.96 2.51
N GLY A 54 -15.04 2.98 2.72
CA GLY A 54 -14.95 3.70 4.01
C GLY A 54 -14.42 2.84 5.16
N LYS A 55 -13.86 1.66 4.85
CA LYS A 55 -13.35 0.70 5.84
C LYS A 55 -11.92 0.31 5.49
N VAL A 56 -11.10 0.10 6.53
CA VAL A 56 -9.77 -0.47 6.38
C VAL A 56 -9.92 -1.95 6.01
N GLN A 57 -9.10 -2.41 5.07
CA GLN A 57 -9.02 -3.81 4.67
C GLN A 57 -7.63 -4.33 5.04
N GLU A 58 -7.59 -5.46 5.73
CA GLU A 58 -6.34 -6.08 6.13
C GLU A 58 -5.66 -6.72 4.94
N VAL A 59 -4.35 -6.54 4.86
CA VAL A 59 -3.48 -7.14 3.83
C VAL A 59 -2.28 -7.76 4.50
N TYR A 60 -1.81 -8.88 3.96
CA TYR A 60 -0.54 -9.46 4.35
C TYR A 60 0.55 -8.90 3.44
N CYS A 61 1.62 -8.37 4.03
CA CYS A 61 2.78 -7.86 3.30
C CYS A 61 3.88 -8.92 3.38
N GLU A 62 4.21 -9.51 2.24
CA GLU A 62 5.23 -10.55 2.07
C GLU A 62 6.63 -9.96 1.94
#